data_AF-A0A1Q3DAT8-F1
#
_entry.id   AF-A0A1Q3DAT8-F1
#
_cell.length_a   1.000
_cell.length_b   1.000
_cell.length_c   1.000
_cell.angle_alpha   90.00
_cell.angle_beta   90.00
_cell.angle_gamma   90.00
#
_symmetry.space_group_name_H-M   'P 1'
#
loop_
_entity.id
_entity.type
_entity.pdbx_description
1 polymer ?
#
loop_
_entity_poly.entity_id
_entity_poly.type
_entity_poly.pdbx_seq_one_letter_code
_entity_poly.pdbx_strand_id
1 'polypeptide(L)'
;TQASYQSGTIYEWNIDGMNEYHIINKLQEMTMVSNAHKIRNNSDKAVANILIAGFTGQIKGWWDNVLTTQQTEILEASIQVNELKEPILENNNETIEDAMSTLIYNIANYFVGDPTYLKDRTIDQLSNLRCRKLQDF
;
A
#
# COMPACT_ATOMS: atom_id res chain seq x y z
N THR A 1 12.67 9.89 15.12
CA THR A 1 13.69 9.13 14.37
C THR A 1 13.16 8.94 12.96
N GLN A 2 13.79 9.52 11.94
CA GLN A 2 13.34 9.33 10.55
C GLN A 2 13.73 7.92 10.13
N ALA A 3 12.75 7.04 9.94
CA ALA A 3 13.00 5.70 9.41
C ALA A 3 13.54 5.83 7.97
N SER A 4 14.72 5.26 7.72
CA SER A 4 15.30 5.18 6.38
C SER A 4 15.04 3.78 5.85
N TYR A 5 14.24 3.68 4.78
CA TYR A 5 13.95 2.41 4.12
C TYR A 5 14.94 2.21 2.96
N GLN A 6 15.63 1.07 2.97
CA GLN A 6 16.65 0.74 1.98
C GLN A 6 16.04 -0.08 0.85
N SER A 7 16.14 0.44 -0.37
CA SER A 7 15.69 -0.31 -1.54
C SER A 7 16.58 -1.52 -1.81
N GLY A 8 15.95 -2.68 -2.00
CA GLY A 8 16.61 -3.98 -2.20
C GLY A 8 16.55 -4.89 -0.98
N THR A 9 16.07 -4.38 0.16
CA THR A 9 15.80 -5.19 1.35
C THR A 9 14.37 -5.71 1.31
N ILE A 10 14.18 -7.01 1.57
CA ILE A 10 12.86 -7.58 1.81
C ILE A 10 12.54 -7.38 3.29
N TYR A 11 11.45 -6.67 3.56
CA TYR A 11 10.95 -6.42 4.91
C TYR A 11 9.87 -7.45 5.25
N GLU A 12 9.82 -7.88 6.52
CA GLU A 12 8.79 -8.80 6.98
C GLU A 12 7.49 -8.07 7.30
N TRP A 13 6.36 -8.62 6.83
CA TRP A 13 5.02 -8.11 7.05
C TRP A 13 4.18 -9.15 7.81
N ASN A 14 4.09 -8.96 9.13
CA ASN A 14 3.26 -9.74 10.03
C ASN A 14 2.30 -8.83 10.82
N ILE A 15 1.08 -9.33 11.07
CA ILE A 15 0.03 -8.67 11.88
C ILE A 15 -0.48 -9.54 13.03
N ASP A 16 0.18 -10.65 13.34
CA ASP A 16 -0.22 -11.55 14.41
C ASP A 16 -0.27 -10.84 15.76
N GLY A 17 -1.41 -10.97 16.45
CA GLY A 17 -1.65 -10.31 17.73
C GLY A 17 -1.85 -8.79 17.66
N MET A 18 -1.92 -8.20 16.47
CA MET A 18 -2.19 -6.77 16.31
C MET A 18 -3.67 -6.44 16.41
N ASN A 19 -3.98 -5.25 16.95
CA ASN A 19 -5.31 -4.65 16.86
C ASN A 19 -5.41 -3.78 15.59
N GLU A 20 -6.62 -3.33 15.25
CA GLU A 20 -6.88 -2.53 14.05
C GLU A 20 -5.93 -1.34 13.89
N TYR A 21 -5.69 -0.59 14.97
CA TYR A 21 -4.79 0.57 14.94
C TYR A 21 -3.36 0.19 14.56
N HIS A 22 -2.83 -0.90 15.13
CA HIS A 22 -1.50 -1.38 14.79
C HIS A 22 -1.42 -1.96 13.38
N ILE A 23 -2.48 -2.61 12.89
CA ILE A 23 -2.57 -3.08 11.50
C ILE A 23 -2.51 -1.88 10.54
N ILE A 24 -3.27 -0.82 10.81
CA ILE A 24 -3.26 0.41 10.00
C ILE A 24 -1.86 1.01 9.94
N ASN A 25 -1.18 1.15 11.08
CA ASN A 25 0.20 1.67 11.10
C ASN A 25 1.16 0.78 10.29
N LYS A 26 1.02 -0.55 10.39
CA LYS A 26 1.81 -1.50 9.61
C LYS A 26 1.57 -1.35 8.10
N LEU A 27 0.32 -1.12 7.69
CA LEU A 27 -0.03 -0.86 6.29
C LEU A 27 0.53 0.49 5.80
N GLN A 28 0.55 1.53 6.65
CA GLN A 28 1.21 2.79 6.33
C GLN A 28 2.73 2.61 6.14
N GLU A 29 3.38 1.80 6.98
CA GLU A 29 4.79 1.42 6.80
C GLU A 29 5.02 0.69 5.46
N MET A 30 4.13 -0.24 5.11
CA MET A 30 4.15 -0.95 3.84
C MET A 30 4.05 0.00 2.64
N THR A 31 3.16 0.99 2.69
CA THR A 31 3.05 2.04 1.67
C THR A 31 4.33 2.87 1.56
N MET A 32 4.95 3.24 2.69
CA MET A 32 6.21 4.00 2.68
C MET A 32 7.35 3.22 2.05
N VAL A 33 7.50 1.93 2.39
CA VAL A 33 8.50 1.03 1.77
C VAL A 33 8.24 0.90 0.27
N SER A 34 6.99 0.69 -0.12
CA SER A 34 6.59 0.54 -1.52
C SER A 34 6.96 1.75 -2.36
N ASN A 35 6.68 2.95 -1.86
CA ASN A 35 7.04 4.20 -2.53
C ASN A 35 8.56 4.36 -2.68
N ALA A 36 9.35 3.94 -1.68
CA ALA A 36 10.81 3.95 -1.78
C ALA A 36 11.32 3.00 -2.88
N HIS A 37 10.63 1.88 -3.14
CA HIS A 37 10.94 1.01 -4.27
C HIS A 37 10.47 1.58 -5.62
N LYS A 38 9.30 2.25 -5.70
CA LYS A 38 8.82 2.90 -6.94
C LYS A 38 9.76 4.02 -7.42
N ILE A 39 10.32 4.81 -6.49
CA ILE A 39 11.27 5.90 -6.82
C ILE A 39 12.49 5.40 -7.61
N ARG A 40 12.82 4.11 -7.55
CA ARG A 40 13.93 3.50 -8.29
C ARG A 40 13.52 2.85 -9.61
N ASN A 41 12.41 3.29 -10.21
CA ASN A 41 11.92 2.85 -11.51
C ASN A 41 11.51 1.36 -11.55
N ASN A 42 11.05 0.82 -10.42
CA ASN A 42 10.39 -0.48 -10.37
C ASN A 42 8.91 -0.32 -10.75
N SER A 43 8.37 -1.24 -11.56
CA SER A 43 6.93 -1.30 -11.83
C SER A 43 6.12 -1.65 -10.58
N ASP A 44 4.83 -1.34 -10.57
CA ASP A 44 3.96 -1.61 -9.41
C ASP A 44 3.87 -3.10 -9.15
N LYS A 45 3.83 -3.90 -10.21
CA LYS A 45 3.94 -5.35 -10.13
C LYS A 45 5.24 -5.80 -9.47
N ALA A 46 6.39 -5.20 -9.81
CA ALA A 46 7.66 -5.57 -9.19
C ALA A 46 7.68 -5.23 -7.69
N VAL A 47 7.13 -4.08 -7.31
CA VAL A 47 6.99 -3.67 -5.91
C VAL A 47 6.02 -4.58 -5.14
N ALA A 48 4.87 -4.92 -5.73
CA ALA A 48 3.92 -5.86 -5.13
C ALA A 48 4.57 -7.23 -4.87
N ASN A 49 5.37 -7.75 -5.80
CA ASN A 49 6.11 -9.00 -5.60
C ASN A 49 7.14 -8.91 -4.46
N ILE A 50 7.81 -7.76 -4.29
CA ILE A 50 8.73 -7.53 -3.15
C ILE A 50 7.97 -7.57 -1.83
N LEU A 51 6.78 -6.96 -1.76
CA LEU A 51 5.92 -7.03 -0.57
C LEU A 51 5.50 -8.46 -0.26
N ILE A 52 5.02 -9.19 -1.26
CA ILE A 52 4.57 -10.58 -1.12
C ILE A 52 5.69 -11.49 -0.61
N ALA A 53 6.92 -11.29 -1.09
CA ALA A 53 8.08 -12.02 -0.60
C ALA A 53 8.36 -11.82 0.90
N GLY A 54 7.88 -10.70 1.46
CA GLY A 54 7.97 -10.37 2.88
C GLY A 54 6.79 -10.85 3.74
N PHE A 55 5.72 -11.41 3.16
CA PHE A 55 4.53 -11.79 3.92
C PHE A 55 4.83 -12.96 4.86
N THR A 56 4.42 -12.83 6.12
CA THR A 56 4.44 -13.90 7.14
C THR A 56 3.14 -13.90 7.95
N GLY A 57 3.00 -14.87 8.86
CA GLY A 57 1.85 -14.96 9.78
C GLY A 57 0.50 -14.98 9.07
N GLN A 58 -0.48 -14.28 9.63
CA GLN A 58 -1.83 -14.15 9.06
C GLN A 58 -1.86 -13.56 7.64
N ILE A 59 -1.00 -12.60 7.31
CA ILE A 59 -0.96 -12.03 5.95
C ILE A 59 -0.58 -13.11 4.94
N LYS A 60 0.44 -13.92 5.24
CA LYS A 60 0.82 -15.04 4.37
C LYS A 60 -0.28 -16.09 4.27
N GLY A 61 -0.89 -16.45 5.40
CA GLY A 61 -2.01 -17.39 5.42
C GLY A 61 -3.19 -16.92 4.55
N TRP A 62 -3.53 -15.63 4.60
CA TRP A 62 -4.55 -15.03 3.74
C TRP A 62 -4.14 -15.04 2.26
N TRP A 63 -2.92 -14.59 1.96
CA TRP A 63 -2.42 -14.54 0.58
C TRP A 63 -2.44 -15.92 -0.09
N ASP A 64 -1.88 -16.94 0.57
CA ASP A 64 -1.72 -18.27 0.00
C ASP A 64 -3.06 -19.03 -0.13
N ASN A 65 -3.98 -18.85 0.83
CA ASN A 65 -5.16 -19.72 0.96
C ASN A 65 -6.50 -19.06 0.62
N VAL A 66 -6.61 -17.73 0.67
CA VAL A 66 -7.88 -17.01 0.43
C VAL A 66 -7.89 -16.36 -0.95
N LEU A 67 -6.79 -15.73 -1.37
CA LEU A 67 -6.72 -14.99 -2.62
C LEU A 67 -6.37 -15.83 -3.87
N THR A 68 -6.28 -17.16 -3.77
CA THR A 68 -5.66 -18.02 -4.79
C THR A 68 -6.14 -17.77 -6.24
N THR A 69 -7.41 -17.43 -6.44
CA THR A 69 -7.96 -17.13 -7.79
C THR A 69 -7.83 -15.67 -8.23
N GLN A 70 -7.62 -14.76 -7.29
CA GLN A 70 -7.58 -13.30 -7.50
C GLN A 70 -6.15 -12.75 -7.53
N GLN A 71 -5.14 -13.54 -7.15
CA GLN A 71 -3.73 -13.12 -7.16
C GLN A 71 -3.28 -12.59 -8.53
N THR A 72 -3.65 -13.27 -9.62
CA THR A 72 -3.30 -12.85 -10.99
C THR A 72 -3.97 -11.52 -11.35
N GLU A 73 -5.23 -11.31 -10.95
CA GLU A 73 -5.94 -10.06 -11.21
C GLU A 73 -5.30 -8.88 -10.45
N ILE A 74 -4.92 -9.11 -9.20
CA ILE A 74 -4.20 -8.13 -8.38
C ILE A 74 -2.84 -7.79 -8.99
N LEU A 75 -2.08 -8.78 -9.48
CA LEU A 75 -0.71 -8.55 -9.94
C LEU A 75 -0.59 -8.10 -11.39
N GLU A 76 -1.54 -8.47 -12.26
CA GLU A 76 -1.43 -8.27 -13.71
C GLU A 76 -2.50 -7.34 -14.29
N ALA A 77 -3.68 -7.27 -13.67
CA ALA A 77 -4.85 -6.58 -14.25
C ALA A 77 -5.24 -5.29 -13.50
N SER A 78 -4.56 -4.99 -12.39
CA SER A 78 -4.88 -3.84 -11.55
C SER A 78 -4.38 -2.55 -12.19
N ILE A 79 -5.32 -1.66 -12.48
CA ILE A 79 -5.07 -0.35 -13.10
C ILE A 79 -5.76 0.75 -12.30
N GLN A 80 -5.23 1.97 -12.38
CA GLN A 80 -5.89 3.12 -11.77
C GLN A 80 -7.15 3.49 -12.55
N VAL A 81 -8.23 3.74 -11.83
CA VAL A 81 -9.51 4.17 -12.39
C VAL A 81 -10.00 5.47 -11.74
N ASN A 82 -10.74 6.27 -12.50
CA ASN A 82 -11.38 7.48 -11.99
C ASN A 82 -12.66 7.16 -11.18
N GLU A 83 -13.35 8.19 -10.70
CA GLU A 83 -14.61 8.03 -9.93
C GLU A 83 -15.73 7.32 -10.72
N LEU A 84 -15.67 7.37 -12.05
CA LEU A 84 -16.60 6.70 -12.96
C LEU A 84 -16.16 5.26 -13.31
N LYS A 85 -15.09 4.75 -12.68
CA LYS A 85 -14.46 3.45 -12.95
C LYS A 85 -13.85 3.33 -14.36
N GLU A 86 -13.51 4.45 -14.97
CA GLU A 86 -12.81 4.45 -16.26
C GLU A 86 -11.30 4.46 -16.05
N PRO A 87 -10.51 3.76 -16.88
CA PRO A 87 -9.05 3.74 -16.79
C PRO A 87 -8.42 5.14 -16.85
N ILE A 88 -7.48 5.41 -15.95
CA ILE A 88 -6.61 6.59 -16.02
C ILE A 88 -5.41 6.27 -16.91
N LEU A 89 -5.15 7.14 -17.88
CA LEU A 89 -4.11 6.97 -18.89
C LEU A 89 -2.90 7.88 -18.62
N GLU A 90 -1.71 7.37 -18.87
CA GLU A 90 -0.48 8.15 -18.95
C GLU A 90 -0.40 8.96 -20.25
N ASN A 91 0.62 9.82 -20.36
CA ASN A 91 0.83 10.67 -21.54
C ASN A 91 1.04 9.90 -22.85
N ASN A 92 1.42 8.63 -22.77
CA ASN A 92 1.59 7.72 -23.90
C ASN A 92 0.31 6.90 -24.23
N ASN A 93 -0.81 7.20 -23.56
CA ASN A 93 -2.11 6.52 -23.71
C ASN A 93 -2.11 5.07 -23.18
N GLU A 94 -1.16 4.69 -22.34
CA GLU A 94 -1.15 3.44 -21.59
C GLU A 94 -1.85 3.60 -20.22
N THR A 95 -2.42 2.52 -19.69
CA THR A 95 -3.05 2.51 -18.36
C THR A 95 -2.00 2.48 -17.26
N ILE A 96 -2.23 3.23 -16.18
CA ILE A 96 -1.33 3.23 -15.01
C ILE A 96 -1.55 1.94 -14.20
N GLU A 97 -0.49 1.15 -13.97
CA GLU A 97 -0.51 -0.01 -13.08
C GLU A 97 -0.86 0.40 -11.63
N ASP A 98 -1.68 -0.40 -10.94
CA ASP A 98 -2.09 -0.14 -9.56
C ASP A 98 -2.06 -1.40 -8.66
N ALA A 99 -1.25 -2.39 -9.05
CA ALA A 99 -1.13 -3.67 -8.34
C ALA A 99 -0.77 -3.51 -6.86
N MET A 100 0.14 -2.56 -6.56
CA MET A 100 0.60 -2.30 -5.20
C MET A 100 -0.49 -1.67 -4.32
N SER A 101 -1.17 -0.63 -4.79
CA SER A 101 -2.28 -0.01 -4.06
C SER A 101 -3.43 -1.00 -3.86
N THR A 102 -3.73 -1.78 -4.91
CA THR A 102 -4.76 -2.82 -4.86
C THR A 102 -4.43 -3.89 -3.83
N LEU A 103 -3.17 -4.34 -3.75
CA LEU A 103 -2.72 -5.30 -2.75
C LEU A 103 -2.90 -4.76 -1.33
N ILE A 104 -2.44 -3.53 -1.05
CA ILE A 104 -2.55 -2.90 0.27
C ILE A 104 -4.02 -2.68 0.65
N TYR A 105 -4.87 -2.26 -0.30
CA TYR A 105 -6.31 -2.11 -0.09
C TYR A 105 -6.96 -3.44 0.30
N ASN A 106 -6.63 -4.53 -0.40
CA ASN A 106 -7.20 -5.84 -0.12
C ASN A 106 -6.80 -6.37 1.27
N ILE A 107 -5.55 -6.14 1.70
CA ILE A 107 -5.12 -6.47 3.07
C ILE A 107 -5.95 -5.68 4.08
N ALA A 108 -6.09 -4.37 3.89
CA ALA A 108 -6.84 -3.52 4.79
C ALA A 108 -8.33 -3.96 4.87
N ASN A 109 -8.95 -4.14 3.71
CA ASN A 109 -10.34 -4.54 3.60
C ASN A 109 -10.63 -5.89 4.29
N TYR A 110 -9.70 -6.85 4.18
CA TYR A 110 -9.87 -8.17 4.80
C TYR A 110 -9.68 -8.15 6.33
N PHE A 111 -8.61 -7.51 6.82
CA PHE A 111 -8.24 -7.59 8.24
C PHE A 111 -8.84 -6.50 9.13
N VAL A 112 -9.29 -5.40 8.54
CA VAL A 112 -9.79 -4.23 9.27
C VAL A 112 -11.19 -3.82 8.79
N GLY A 113 -11.54 -4.10 7.53
CA GLY A 113 -12.75 -3.60 6.87
C GLY A 113 -12.45 -2.44 5.92
N ASP A 114 -13.49 -1.85 5.31
CA ASP A 114 -13.33 -0.86 4.23
C ASP A 114 -12.38 0.28 4.63
N PRO A 115 -11.18 0.39 4.03
CA PRO A 115 -10.18 1.36 4.44
C PRO A 115 -10.51 2.80 4.02
N THR A 116 -11.63 3.08 3.35
CA THR A 116 -12.05 4.44 3.01
C THR A 116 -12.15 5.36 4.24
N TYR A 117 -12.58 4.84 5.40
CA TYR A 117 -12.61 5.63 6.66
C TYR A 117 -11.21 6.04 7.15
N LEU A 118 -10.14 5.39 6.66
CA LEU A 118 -8.76 5.73 7.02
C LEU A 118 -8.27 6.97 6.28
N LYS A 119 -8.84 7.30 5.12
CA LYS A 119 -8.55 8.56 4.43
C LYS A 119 -8.91 9.75 5.33
N ASP A 120 -10.05 9.67 6.02
CA ASP A 120 -10.50 10.70 6.96
C ASP A 120 -9.53 10.85 8.14
N ARG A 121 -9.08 9.74 8.74
CA ARG A 121 -8.08 9.76 9.82
C ARG A 121 -6.72 10.30 9.38
N THR A 122 -6.29 10.00 8.17
CA THR A 122 -5.01 10.48 7.64
C THR A 122 -5.06 11.99 7.40
N ILE A 123 -6.19 12.49 6.88
CA ILE A 123 -6.46 13.93 6.74
C ILE A 123 -6.47 14.61 8.12
N ASP A 124 -7.11 13.99 9.13
CA ASP A 124 -7.12 14.52 10.50
C ASP A 124 -5.70 14.59 11.10
N GLN A 125 -4.89 13.55 10.93
CA GLN A 125 -3.50 13.55 11.40
C GLN A 125 -2.63 14.59 10.66
N LEU A 126 -2.78 14.71 9.33
CA LEU A 126 -2.07 15.71 8.53
C LEU A 126 -2.50 17.14 8.87
N SER A 127 -3.79 17.37 9.18
CA SER A 127 -4.30 18.68 9.61
C SER A 127 -3.71 19.11 10.96
N ASN A 128 -3.39 18.15 11.82
CA ASN A 128 -2.72 18.36 13.11
C ASN A 128 -1.21 18.59 12.99
N LEU A 129 -0.60 18.21 11.85
CA LEU A 129 0.82 18.44 11.55
C LEU A 129 1.10 19.86 11.03
N ARG A 130 0.34 20.90 11.44
CA ARG A 130 0.62 22.31 11.08
C ARG A 130 2.07 22.66 11.39
N CYS A 131 2.92 22.57 10.37
CA CYS A 131 4.30 22.97 10.42
C CYS A 131 4.33 24.50 10.60
N ARG A 132 5.13 25.01 11.52
CA ARG A 132 5.37 26.46 11.61
C ARG A 132 5.84 26.94 10.25
N LYS A 133 5.20 27.98 9.72
CA LYS A 133 5.61 28.55 8.44
C LYS A 133 6.99 29.15 8.61
N LEU A 134 7.78 29.22 7.55
CA LEU A 134 9.09 29.89 7.57
C LEU A 134 9.03 31.38 7.98
N GLN A 135 7.82 31.97 7.97
CA GLN A 135 7.53 33.31 8.45
C GLN A 135 7.43 33.41 9.99
N ASP A 136 7.38 32.27 10.69
CA ASP A 136 7.30 32.16 12.15
C ASP A 136 8.71 32.05 12.81
N PHE A 137 9.79 32.22 12.02
CA PHE A 137 11.20 32.17 12.45
C PHE A 137 11.94 33.47 12.15
#